data_AF-A0A519W9S3-F1
#
_entry.id   AF-A0A519W9S3-F1
#
_cell.length_a   1.000
_cell.length_b   1.000
_cell.length_c   1.000
_cell.angle_alpha   90.00
_cell.angle_beta   90.00
_cell.angle_gamma   90.00
#
_symmetry.space_group_name_H-M   'P 1'
#
loop_
_entity.id
_entity.type
_entity.pdbx_description
1 polymer ?
#
loop_
_entity_poly.entity_id
_entity_poly.type
_entity_poly.pdbx_seq_one_letter_code
_entity_poly.pdbx_strand_id
1 'polypeptide(L)' 'MNKKVNYIDWGLTAYQEAWDKQETIFNETVALKTKNRTENTSLETPNYLIFNEHPHVYT' A
#
# COMPACT_ATOMS: atom_id res chain seq x y z
N MET A 1 -15.83 -6.61 -6.16
CA MET A 1 -14.44 -6.18 -6.38
C MET A 1 -14.36 -4.69 -6.08
N ASN A 2 -13.53 -4.26 -5.13
CA ASN A 2 -13.42 -2.84 -4.76
C ASN A 2 -12.81 -2.04 -5.91
N LYS A 3 -13.51 -0.99 -6.37
CA LYS A 3 -13.06 -0.09 -7.45
C LYS A 3 -12.53 1.25 -6.92
N LYS A 4 -12.69 1.52 -5.62
CA LYS A 4 -12.19 2.74 -5.00
C LYS A 4 -10.68 2.64 -4.86
N VAL A 5 -9.99 3.68 -5.32
CA VAL A 5 -8.53 3.83 -5.20
C VAL A 5 -8.29 5.07 -4.34
N ASN A 6 -7.54 4.88 -3.25
CA ASN A 6 -7.10 5.94 -2.39
C ASN A 6 -5.80 6.51 -2.97
N TYR A 7 -5.86 7.75 -3.44
CA TYR A 7 -4.68 8.47 -3.90
C TYR A 7 -3.90 9.01 -2.70
N ILE A 8 -2.59 8.80 -2.70
CA ILE A 8 -1.67 9.28 -1.67
C ILE A 8 -0.48 9.92 -2.38
N ASP A 9 -0.11 11.13 -1.98
CA ASP A 9 1.09 11.82 -2.44
C ASP A 9 2.10 11.90 -1.30
N TRP A 10 3.26 11.26 -1.47
CA TRP A 10 4.38 11.35 -0.53
C TRP A 10 5.41 12.40 -0.94
N GLY A 11 5.25 13.02 -2.12
CA GLY A 11 6.20 13.99 -2.68
C GLY A 11 7.61 13.42 -2.77
N LEU A 12 8.60 14.28 -2.58
CA LEU A 12 10.01 13.88 -2.54
C LEU A 12 10.31 13.07 -1.26
N THR A 13 10.53 11.77 -1.42
CA THR A 13 10.81 10.84 -0.31
C THR A 13 12.08 10.05 -0.57
N ALA A 14 12.85 9.77 0.48
CA ALA A 14 14.00 8.88 0.37
C ALA A 14 13.54 7.46 -0.03
N TYR A 15 14.31 6.78 -0.89
CA TYR A 15 13.94 5.47 -1.42
C TYR A 15 13.62 4.44 -0.33
N GLN A 16 14.51 4.30 0.66
CA GLN A 16 14.30 3.35 1.77
C GLN A 16 13.05 3.68 2.58
N GLU A 17 12.79 4.95 2.87
CA GLU A 17 11.60 5.37 3.60
C GLU A 17 10.32 5.04 2.83
N ALA A 18 10.31 5.30 1.52
CA ALA A 18 9.19 4.95 0.67
C ALA A 18 8.99 3.44 0.58
N TRP A 19 10.07 2.67 0.52
CA TRP A 19 10.05 1.22 0.54
C TRP A 19 9.42 0.67 1.83
N ASP A 20 9.87 1.15 2.99
CA ASP A 20 9.37 0.69 4.30
C ASP A 20 7.87 0.99 4.45
N LYS A 21 7.43 2.17 4.00
CA LYS A 21 6.01 2.55 3.97
C LYS A 21 5.21 1.67 3.00
N GLN A 22 5.77 1.36 1.83
CA GLN A 22 5.14 0.48 0.85
C GLN A 22 4.97 -0.94 1.40
N GLU A 23 5.99 -1.48 2.06
CA GLU A 23 5.96 -2.79 2.69
C GLU A 23 4.88 -2.85 3.79
N THR A 24 4.76 -1.79 4.59
CA THR A 24 3.70 -1.68 5.60
C THR A 24 2.30 -1.77 4.98
N ILE A 25 2.00 -0.95 3.95
CA ILE A 25 0.71 -0.96 3.25
C ILE A 25 0.43 -2.33 2.60
N PHE A 26 1.46 -2.95 2.04
CA PHE A 26 1.34 -4.27 1.42
C PHE A 26 0.99 -5.34 2.46
N ASN A 27 1.71 -5.37 3.59
CA ASN A 27 1.49 -6.33 4.66
C ASN A 27 0.10 -6.19 5.28
N GLU A 28 -0.37 -4.97 5.53
CA GLU A 28 -1.74 -4.72 5.99
C GLU A 28 -2.79 -5.23 5.00
N THR A 29 -2.57 -4.98 3.71
CA THR A 29 -3.47 -5.43 2.64
C THR A 29 -3.54 -6.96 2.57
N VAL A 30 -2.40 -7.65 2.68
CA VAL A 30 -2.31 -9.12 2.70
C VAL A 30 -2.95 -9.69 3.95
N ALA A 31 -2.70 -9.08 5.12
CA ALA A 31 -3.31 -9.48 6.39
C ALA A 31 -4.83 -9.37 6.33
N LEU A 32 -5.37 -8.27 5.79
CA LEU A 32 -6.81 -8.09 5.63
C LEU A 32 -7.42 -9.12 4.68
N LYS A 33 -6.80 -9.38 3.52
CA LYS A 33 -7.27 -10.43 2.59
C LYS A 33 -7.22 -11.82 3.23
N THR A 34 -6.18 -12.10 4.00
CA THR A 34 -6.04 -13.38 4.71
C THR A 34 -7.11 -13.52 5.78
N LYS A 35 -7.34 -12.47 6.58
CA LYS A 35 -8.42 -12.42 7.57
C LYS A 35 -9.79 -12.63 6.93
N ASN A 36 -10.08 -11.94 5.82
CA ASN A 36 -11.31 -12.11 5.05
C ASN A 36 -11.53 -13.57 4.63
N ARG A 37 -10.46 -14.23 4.15
CA ARG A 37 -10.51 -15.64 3.78
C ARG A 37 -10.70 -16.57 4.98
N THR A 38 -10.00 -16.33 6.09
CA THR A 38 -10.04 -17.20 7.28
C THR A 38 -11.35 -17.07 8.05
N GLU A 39 -11.86 -15.84 8.21
CA GLU A 39 -13.07 -15.53 8.96
C GLU A 39 -14.34 -15.53 8.10
N ASN A 40 -14.23 -15.84 6.79
CA ASN A 40 -15.31 -15.72 5.81
C ASN A 40 -15.99 -14.33 5.81
N THR A 41 -15.20 -13.29 6.07
CA THR A 41 -15.68 -11.91 6.03
C THR A 41 -15.43 -11.31 4.65
N SER A 42 -16.30 -10.38 4.23
CA SER A 42 -16.23 -9.71 2.93
C SER A 42 -15.83 -8.24 3.08
N LEU A 43 -14.92 -7.94 4.01
CA LEU A 43 -14.46 -6.57 4.21
C LEU A 43 -13.78 -6.06 2.94
N GLU A 44 -14.08 -4.83 2.55
CA GLU A 44 -13.46 -4.24 1.37
C GLU A 44 -11.96 -4.06 1.58
N THR A 45 -11.16 -4.65 0.70
CA THR A 45 -9.73 -4.38 0.69
C THR A 45 -9.48 -3.02 0.04
N PRO A 46 -8.84 -2.05 0.73
CA PRO A 46 -8.52 -0.77 0.13
C PRO A 46 -7.48 -0.94 -0.99
N ASN A 47 -7.61 -0.13 -2.05
CA ASN A 47 -6.59 -0.01 -3.08
C ASN A 47 -5.91 1.36 -2.92
N TYR A 48 -4.61 1.42 -3.18
CA TYR A 48 -3.82 2.65 -3.04
C TYR A 48 -3.08 2.96 -4.34
N LEU A 49 -3.06 4.23 -4.73
CA LEU A 49 -2.16 4.77 -5.74
C LEU A 49 -1.25 5.76 -5.03
N ILE A 50 0.03 5.41 -4.95
CA ILE A 50 1.04 6.21 -4.25
C ILE A 50 1.83 6.98 -5.31
N PHE A 51 1.88 8.29 -5.16
CA PHE A 51 2.69 9.19 -5.96
C PHE A 51 3.88 9.64 -5.12
N ASN A 52 5.08 9.55 -5.67
CA ASN A 52 6.29 10.02 -5.01
C ASN A 52 7.38 10.35 -6.03
N GLU A 53 8.39 11.07 -5.56
CA GLU A 53 9.63 11.33 -6.25
C GLU A 53 10.78 10.87 -5.35
N HIS A 54 11.87 10.39 -5.93
CA HIS A 54 13.05 10.00 -5.18
C HIS A 54 14.24 10.90 -5.51
N PRO A 55 15.05 11.30 -4.51
CA PRO A 55 16.40 11.79 -4.77
C PRO A 55 17.21 10.76 -5.56
N HIS A 56 18.29 11.20 -6.21
CA HIS A 56 19.14 10.32 -7.02
C HIS A 56 19.51 9.04 -6.25
N VAL A 57 19.09 7.89 -6.79
CA VAL A 57 19.29 6.57 -6.19
C VAL A 57 19.55 5.56 -7.30
N TYR A 58 20.46 4.62 -7.05
CA TYR A 58 20.57 3.40 -7.84
C TYR A 58 19.83 2.30 -7.08
N THR A 59 18.85 1.67 -7.74
CA THR A 59 17.96 0.66 -7.16
C THR A 59 18.31 -0.73 -7.63
#